data_AF-A0A3S2U3R8-F1
#
_entry.id   AF-A0A3S2U3R8-F1
#
_cell.length_a   1.000
_cell.length_b   1.000
_cell.length_c   1.000
_cell.angle_alpha   90.00
_cell.angle_beta   90.00
_cell.angle_gamma   90.00
#
_symmetry.space_group_name_H-M   'P 1'
#
loop_
_entity.id
_entity.type
_entity.pdbx_description
1 polymer ?
#
loop_
_entity_poly.entity_id
_entity_poly.type
_entity_poly.pdbx_seq_one_letter_code
_entity_poly.pdbx_strand_id
1 'polypeptide(L)'
;MKPSPFLSIAFLFLATTIYSQNKSEKITTQNGEHYITTSIDYPISGTYLFEGDKEPIVLLNPNGLGIFQQHDLSKVNINWGIECFENGVPMYKKGFNYAVYTLWYKNKEANTTTDNTENWISVHFSIHFEKKKMFILGERSKEYVDNE
;
A
#
# COMPACT_ATOMS: atom_id res chain seq x y z
N MET A 1 -6.81 25.91 -63.69
CA MET A 1 -6.09 25.15 -62.64
C MET A 1 -5.06 26.05 -61.97
N LYS A 2 -5.19 26.31 -60.66
CA LYS A 2 -4.12 26.71 -59.74
C LYS A 2 -4.59 26.46 -58.30
N PRO A 3 -3.76 25.90 -57.40
CA PRO A 3 -4.23 25.37 -56.12
C PRO A 3 -4.21 26.42 -54.99
N SER A 4 -5.08 26.16 -54.01
CA SER A 4 -5.17 26.77 -52.67
C SER A 4 -3.88 26.54 -51.86
N PRO A 5 -3.68 27.24 -50.73
CA PRO A 5 -3.67 26.45 -49.49
C PRO A 5 -4.39 27.14 -48.33
N PHE A 6 -5.51 26.56 -47.91
CA PHE A 6 -5.99 26.68 -46.52
C PHE A 6 -5.15 25.75 -45.66
N LEU A 7 -4.38 26.33 -44.73
CA LEU A 7 -3.60 25.62 -43.74
C LEU A 7 -4.52 25.22 -42.58
N SER A 8 -4.92 23.96 -42.50
CA SER A 8 -5.59 23.40 -41.32
C SER A 8 -4.55 22.68 -40.46
N ILE A 9 -4.18 23.30 -39.34
CA ILE A 9 -3.33 22.67 -38.31
C ILE A 9 -4.24 21.79 -37.45
N ALA A 10 -4.09 20.47 -37.57
CA ALA A 10 -4.71 19.50 -36.69
C ALA A 10 -3.84 19.32 -35.44
N PHE A 11 -4.35 19.75 -34.28
CA PHE A 11 -3.71 19.54 -33.00
C PHE A 11 -4.09 18.14 -32.48
N LEU A 12 -3.21 17.16 -32.64
CA LEU A 12 -3.39 15.83 -32.04
C LEU A 12 -3.14 15.93 -30.53
N PHE A 13 -4.19 15.76 -29.73
CA PHE A 13 -4.05 15.44 -28.32
C PHE A 13 -3.60 13.99 -28.17
N LEU A 14 -2.30 13.78 -27.94
CA LEU A 14 -1.81 12.49 -27.43
C LEU A 14 -2.20 12.37 -25.96
N ALA A 15 -3.22 11.57 -25.66
CA ALA A 15 -3.49 11.12 -24.30
C ALA A 15 -2.41 10.10 -23.92
N THR A 16 -1.36 10.54 -23.22
CA THR A 16 -0.41 9.62 -22.59
C THR A 16 -1.05 9.08 -21.32
N THR A 17 -1.58 7.86 -21.36
CA THR A 17 -1.91 7.13 -20.13
C THR A 17 -0.60 6.85 -19.39
N ILE A 18 -0.35 7.57 -18.30
CA ILE A 18 0.76 7.27 -17.39
C ILE A 18 0.39 5.96 -16.70
N TYR A 19 0.86 4.83 -17.24
CA TYR A 19 0.98 3.61 -16.46
C TYR A 19 2.01 3.92 -15.38
N SER A 20 1.54 4.29 -14.19
CA SER A 20 2.38 4.31 -12.99
C SER A 20 2.98 2.91 -12.90
N GLN A 21 4.24 2.74 -13.29
CA GLN A 21 4.95 1.49 -13.06
C GLN A 21 4.80 1.19 -11.57
N ASN A 22 4.26 0.01 -11.23
CA ASN A 22 4.05 -0.36 -9.84
C ASN A 22 5.39 -0.24 -9.12
N LYS A 23 5.56 0.83 -8.34
CA LYS A 23 6.81 1.13 -7.68
C LYS A 23 7.03 0.05 -6.63
N SER A 24 8.03 -0.78 -6.83
CA SER A 24 8.54 -1.73 -5.84
C SER A 24 9.75 -1.12 -5.13
N GLU A 25 9.87 -1.42 -3.84
CA GLU A 25 11.02 -1.10 -3.01
C GLU A 25 11.58 -2.39 -2.43
N LYS A 26 12.89 -2.59 -2.54
CA LYS A 26 13.56 -3.74 -1.96
C LYS A 26 13.83 -3.48 -0.47
N ILE A 27 13.43 -4.41 0.39
CA ILE A 27 13.73 -4.38 1.83
C ILE A 27 14.55 -5.62 2.23
N THR A 28 15.42 -5.43 3.22
CA THR A 28 16.20 -6.52 3.82
C THR A 28 15.63 -6.80 5.20
N THR A 29 15.21 -8.05 5.42
CA THR A 29 14.64 -8.52 6.69
C THR A 29 15.51 -9.61 7.30
N GLN A 30 15.22 -10.03 8.52
CA GLN A 30 15.90 -11.17 9.15
C GLN A 30 15.73 -12.48 8.36
N ASN A 31 14.66 -12.61 7.58
CA ASN A 31 14.31 -13.82 6.83
C ASN A 31 14.74 -13.75 5.35
N GLY A 32 15.42 -12.68 4.93
CA GLY A 32 15.90 -12.50 3.57
C GLY A 32 15.46 -11.19 2.93
N GLU A 33 15.66 -11.12 1.61
CA GLU A 33 15.28 -9.99 0.78
C GLU A 33 13.83 -10.11 0.32
N HIS A 34 13.10 -9.00 0.42
CA HIS A 34 11.71 -8.89 0.02
C HIS A 34 11.50 -7.64 -0.83
N TYR A 35 10.37 -7.57 -1.53
CA TYR A 35 9.94 -6.37 -2.24
C TYR A 35 8.59 -5.92 -1.71
N ILE A 36 8.43 -4.63 -1.50
CA ILE A 36 7.19 -4.03 -1.03
C ILE A 36 6.66 -2.96 -1.99
N THR A 37 5.35 -2.78 -2.02
CA THR A 37 4.68 -1.70 -2.75
C THR A 37 3.55 -1.11 -1.91
N THR A 38 3.23 0.16 -2.13
CA THR A 38 2.05 0.80 -1.51
C THR A 38 0.81 0.73 -2.41
N SER A 39 0.97 0.19 -3.63
CA SER A 39 -0.09 0.12 -4.64
C SER A 39 -0.68 -1.28 -4.70
N ILE A 40 -1.98 -1.39 -4.43
CA ILE A 40 -2.78 -2.60 -4.67
C ILE A 40 -4.09 -2.17 -5.35
N ASP A 41 -4.84 -3.12 -5.91
CA ASP A 41 -6.10 -2.87 -6.64
C ASP A 41 -7.27 -2.36 -5.75
N TYR A 42 -6.98 -2.00 -4.51
CA TYR A 42 -7.94 -1.57 -3.49
C TYR A 42 -7.39 -0.38 -2.68
N PRO A 43 -8.26 0.50 -2.15
CA PRO A 43 -7.85 1.72 -1.45
C PRO A 43 -7.34 1.45 -0.03
N ILE A 44 -6.16 0.81 0.07
CA ILE A 44 -5.52 0.41 1.33
C ILE A 44 -5.16 1.60 2.23
N SER A 45 -4.80 2.75 1.67
CA SER A 45 -4.41 3.92 2.45
C SER A 45 -5.57 4.50 3.26
N GLY A 46 -5.31 4.87 4.50
CA GLY A 46 -6.32 5.44 5.42
C GLY A 46 -6.09 5.02 6.86
N THR A 47 -7.05 5.39 7.71
CA THR A 47 -7.03 5.07 9.14
C THR A 47 -7.82 3.80 9.42
N TYR A 48 -7.18 2.85 10.09
CA TYR A 48 -7.76 1.62 10.60
C TYR A 48 -7.96 1.76 12.10
N LEU A 49 -9.18 1.51 12.56
CA LEU A 49 -9.57 1.67 13.96
C LEU A 49 -9.81 0.29 14.59
N PHE A 50 -9.35 0.11 15.81
CA PHE A 50 -9.71 -1.05 16.62
C PHE A 50 -11.19 -0.96 17.03
N GLU A 51 -12.00 -1.96 16.70
CA GLU A 51 -13.44 -2.05 17.05
C GLU A 51 -14.31 -0.81 16.75
N GLY A 52 -13.85 0.10 15.88
CA GLY A 52 -14.53 1.38 15.63
C GLY A 52 -14.28 2.47 16.69
N ASP A 53 -13.43 2.19 17.68
CA ASP A 53 -12.96 3.13 18.69
C ASP A 53 -11.95 4.15 18.13
N LYS A 54 -11.58 5.12 18.97
CA LYS A 54 -10.60 6.16 18.61
C LYS A 54 -9.15 5.68 18.63
N GLU A 55 -8.82 4.69 19.46
CA GLU A 55 -7.47 4.10 19.62
C GLU A 55 -7.58 2.64 20.10
N PRO A 56 -6.60 1.76 19.80
CA PRO A 56 -5.39 2.01 19.00
C PRO A 56 -5.66 2.12 17.50
N ILE A 57 -4.85 2.93 16.80
CA ILE A 57 -4.98 3.19 15.36
C ILE A 57 -3.80 2.68 14.53
N VAL A 58 -4.07 2.42 13.26
CA VAL A 58 -3.03 2.34 12.22
C VAL A 58 -3.40 3.30 11.09
N LEU A 59 -2.50 4.21 10.74
CA LEU A 59 -2.64 5.12 9.60
C LEU A 59 -1.64 4.70 8.53
N LEU A 60 -2.14 4.39 7.34
CA LEU A 60 -1.32 4.07 6.16
C LEU A 60 -1.47 5.20 5.13
N ASN A 61 -0.44 6.03 4.93
CA ASN A 61 -0.45 7.07 3.90
C ASN A 61 0.03 6.51 2.55
N PRO A 62 -0.49 6.99 1.40
CA PRO A 62 -0.16 6.45 0.07
C PRO A 62 1.33 6.44 -0.29
N ASN A 63 2.12 7.31 0.33
CA ASN A 63 3.55 7.45 0.11
C ASN A 63 4.42 6.43 0.88
N GLY A 64 3.81 5.46 1.57
CA GLY A 64 4.53 4.44 2.35
C GLY A 64 4.92 4.91 3.74
N LEU A 65 4.51 6.11 4.17
CA LEU A 65 4.63 6.55 5.55
C LEU A 65 3.34 6.27 6.33
N GLY A 66 3.43 6.18 7.66
CA GLY A 66 2.26 5.92 8.47
C GLY A 66 2.47 6.11 9.96
N ILE A 67 1.45 5.75 10.72
CA ILE A 67 1.47 5.67 12.18
C ILE A 67 1.00 4.28 12.57
N PHE A 68 1.69 3.65 13.51
CA PHE A 68 1.25 2.40 14.14
C PHE A 68 1.13 2.61 15.64
N GLN A 69 0.02 2.15 16.22
CA GLN A 69 -0.18 2.11 17.65
C GLN A 69 -0.47 0.66 18.07
N GLN A 70 0.47 0.07 18.80
CA GLN A 70 0.22 -1.18 19.52
C GLN A 70 -0.66 -0.90 20.75
N HIS A 71 -1.32 -1.93 21.28
CA HIS A 71 -2.13 -1.80 22.49
C HIS A 71 -1.28 -1.24 23.64
N ASP A 72 -1.84 -0.29 24.37
CA ASP A 72 -1.25 0.37 25.54
C ASP A 72 0.10 1.07 25.32
N LEU A 73 0.50 1.28 24.06
CA LEU A 73 1.74 1.95 23.68
C LEU A 73 1.49 3.26 22.93
N SER A 74 2.50 4.13 22.95
CA SER A 74 2.51 5.37 22.18
C SER A 74 2.51 5.10 20.68
N LYS A 75 1.94 6.06 19.93
CA LYS A 75 1.99 6.08 18.46
C LYS A 75 3.44 6.20 17.99
N VAL A 76 3.81 5.39 17.02
CA VAL A 76 5.13 5.45 16.37
C VAL A 76 4.99 5.71 14.87
N ASN A 77 5.92 6.50 14.33
CA ASN A 77 5.99 6.74 12.89
C ASN A 77 6.59 5.51 12.20
N ILE A 78 5.95 5.07 11.11
CA ILE A 78 6.38 3.88 10.37
C ILE A 78 6.63 4.17 8.90
N ASN A 79 7.53 3.40 8.30
CA ASN A 79 7.48 3.10 6.86
C ASN A 79 6.67 1.80 6.68
N TRP A 80 5.92 1.66 5.60
CA TRP A 80 5.12 0.46 5.33
C TRP A 80 5.01 0.14 3.84
N GLY A 81 4.68 -1.13 3.54
CA GLY A 81 4.31 -1.58 2.22
C GLY A 81 3.75 -3.00 2.23
N ILE A 82 3.07 -3.39 1.16
CA ILE A 82 2.54 -4.74 0.93
C ILE A 82 3.59 -5.56 0.18
N GLU A 83 3.81 -6.79 0.62
CA GLU A 83 4.68 -7.75 -0.07
C GLU A 83 4.27 -7.89 -1.54
N CYS A 84 5.25 -7.82 -2.43
CA CYS A 84 5.07 -7.90 -3.87
C CYS A 84 6.23 -8.63 -4.53
N PHE A 85 6.06 -8.96 -5.81
CA PHE A 85 7.16 -9.38 -6.65
C PHE A 85 8.06 -8.18 -7.00
N GLU A 86 9.26 -8.44 -7.51
CA GLU A 86 10.21 -7.40 -7.93
C GLU A 86 9.61 -6.38 -8.92
N ASN A 87 8.65 -6.81 -9.75
CA ASN A 87 7.93 -5.94 -10.69
C ASN A 87 6.80 -5.11 -10.06
N GLY A 88 6.64 -5.15 -8.74
CA GLY A 88 5.63 -4.41 -7.99
C GLY A 88 4.23 -5.03 -7.99
N VAL A 89 4.03 -6.22 -8.56
CA VAL A 89 2.73 -6.92 -8.50
C VAL A 89 2.51 -7.47 -7.08
N PRO A 90 1.44 -7.07 -6.37
CA PRO A 90 1.20 -7.51 -5.00
C PRO A 90 1.04 -9.03 -4.86
N MET A 91 1.63 -9.59 -3.81
CA MET A 91 1.49 -11.01 -3.46
C MET A 91 0.35 -11.20 -2.47
N TYR A 92 -0.59 -12.09 -2.79
CA TYR A 92 -1.72 -12.40 -1.92
C TYR A 92 -2.23 -13.82 -2.09
N LYS A 93 -2.92 -14.31 -1.05
CA LYS A 93 -3.70 -15.54 -1.09
C LYS A 93 -5.18 -15.18 -1.22
N LYS A 94 -5.80 -15.61 -2.31
CA LYS A 94 -7.23 -15.40 -2.58
C LYS A 94 -8.05 -16.53 -1.97
N GLY A 95 -9.07 -16.17 -1.18
CA GLY A 95 -10.16 -17.05 -0.77
C GLY A 95 -11.42 -16.75 -1.57
N PHE A 96 -12.55 -17.36 -1.19
CA PHE A 96 -13.83 -17.15 -1.88
C PHE A 96 -14.28 -15.67 -1.81
N ASN A 97 -14.35 -15.11 -0.61
CA ASN A 97 -14.82 -13.74 -0.34
C ASN A 97 -13.79 -12.85 0.36
N TYR A 98 -12.52 -13.21 0.29
CA TYR A 98 -11.45 -12.42 0.88
C TYR A 98 -10.11 -12.59 0.15
N ALA A 99 -9.21 -11.65 0.35
CA ALA A 99 -7.80 -11.77 -0.01
C ALA A 99 -6.92 -11.43 1.20
N VAL A 100 -5.82 -12.16 1.37
CA VAL A 100 -4.84 -11.94 2.44
C VAL A 100 -3.49 -11.58 1.84
N TYR A 101 -2.93 -10.48 2.31
CA TYR A 101 -1.61 -9.97 1.96
C TYR A 101 -0.71 -9.99 3.19
N THR A 102 0.60 -9.86 2.93
CA THR A 102 1.58 -9.55 3.97
C THR A 102 1.85 -8.05 3.96
N LEU A 103 1.57 -7.39 5.08
CA LEU A 103 1.91 -5.99 5.30
C LEU A 103 3.21 -5.92 6.09
N TRP A 104 4.20 -5.25 5.55
CA TRP A 104 5.45 -4.93 6.23
C TRP A 104 5.41 -3.52 6.78
N TYR A 105 5.96 -3.34 7.97
CA TYR A 105 6.23 -2.02 8.50
C TYR A 105 7.53 -1.98 9.30
N LYS A 106 8.12 -0.80 9.40
CA LYS A 106 9.34 -0.54 10.19
C LYS A 106 9.16 0.75 10.97
N ASN A 107 9.47 0.70 12.27
CA ASN A 107 9.50 1.90 13.11
C ASN A 107 10.67 2.80 12.67
N LYS A 108 10.39 4.08 12.39
CA LYS A 108 11.40 5.06 11.97
C LYS A 108 12.34 5.49 13.09
N GLU A 109 11.91 5.35 14.34
CA GLU A 109 12.64 5.78 15.53
C GLU A 109 13.46 4.63 16.16
N ALA A 110 13.26 3.40 15.69
CA ALA A 110 14.07 2.27 16.12
C ALA A 110 15.47 2.40 15.49
N ASN A 111 16.48 2.67 16.33
CA ASN A 111 17.87 2.64 15.94
C ASN A 111 18.20 1.29 15.31
N THR A 112 18.69 1.29 14.08
CA THR A 112 19.25 0.11 13.42
C THR A 112 20.35 -0.46 14.31
N THR A 113 20.13 -1.66 14.83
CA THR A 113 21.18 -2.41 15.53
C THR A 113 22.35 -2.64 14.59
N THR A 114 23.54 -2.87 15.16
CA THR A 114 24.87 -2.91 14.50
C THR A 114 25.01 -3.89 13.33
N ASP A 115 24.02 -4.75 13.12
CA ASP A 115 23.88 -5.57 11.93
C ASP A 115 22.88 -4.87 11.00
N ASN A 116 23.24 -4.60 9.74
CA ASN A 116 22.44 -3.89 8.73
C ASN A 116 21.05 -4.52 8.41
N THR A 117 20.54 -5.43 9.23
CA THR A 117 19.16 -5.90 9.21
C THR A 117 18.24 -4.81 9.75
N GLU A 118 17.52 -4.18 8.83
CA GLU A 118 16.44 -3.28 9.20
C GLU A 118 15.33 -4.08 9.90
N ASN A 119 14.84 -3.58 11.05
CA ASN A 119 13.78 -4.22 11.85
C ASN A 119 12.39 -4.07 11.20
N TRP A 120 12.23 -4.63 10.01
CA TRP A 120 10.94 -4.81 9.35
C TRP A 120 10.15 -5.92 10.03
N ILE A 121 8.90 -5.62 10.34
CA ILE A 121 7.93 -6.52 10.97
C ILE A 121 6.83 -6.80 9.96
N SER A 122 6.48 -8.08 9.79
CA SER A 122 5.36 -8.48 8.94
C SER A 122 4.11 -8.77 9.77
N VAL A 123 2.96 -8.38 9.25
CA VAL A 123 1.64 -8.63 9.83
C VAL A 123 0.63 -9.00 8.76
N HIS A 124 -0.46 -9.62 9.17
CA HIS A 124 -1.57 -9.95 8.27
C HIS A 124 -2.39 -8.72 7.92
N PHE A 125 -2.60 -8.52 6.61
CA PHE A 125 -3.59 -7.62 6.05
C PHE A 125 -4.63 -8.42 5.27
N SER A 126 -5.92 -8.15 5.47
CA SER A 126 -6.98 -8.82 4.72
C SER A 126 -8.01 -7.85 4.18
N ILE A 127 -8.58 -8.21 3.03
CA ILE A 127 -9.73 -7.54 2.41
C ILE A 127 -10.89 -8.53 2.40
N HIS A 128 -12.04 -8.13 2.91
CA HIS A 128 -13.27 -8.93 2.93
C HIS A 128 -14.30 -8.28 1.99
N PHE A 129 -14.54 -8.93 0.86
CA PHE A 129 -15.21 -8.32 -0.29
C PHE A 129 -16.69 -8.04 -0.07
N GLU A 130 -17.41 -8.98 0.55
CA GLU A 130 -18.84 -8.80 0.85
C GLU A 130 -19.07 -7.77 1.95
N LYS A 131 -18.18 -7.73 2.95
CA LYS A 131 -18.27 -6.78 4.07
C LYS A 131 -17.81 -5.38 3.71
N LYS A 132 -17.16 -5.22 2.55
CA LYS A 132 -16.49 -3.98 2.15
C LYS A 132 -15.55 -3.44 3.24
N LYS A 133 -14.82 -4.35 3.89
CA LYS A 133 -13.90 -4.04 5.00
C LYS A 133 -12.51 -4.60 4.77
N MET A 134 -11.51 -3.84 5.21
CA MET A 134 -10.12 -4.23 5.27
C MET A 134 -9.68 -4.32 6.73
N PHE A 135 -8.76 -5.24 7.04
CA PHE A 135 -8.28 -5.47 8.39
C PHE A 135 -6.75 -5.54 8.45
N ILE A 136 -6.18 -4.99 9.52
CA ILE A 136 -4.79 -5.16 9.93
C ILE A 136 -4.79 -5.90 11.26
N LEU A 137 -4.01 -6.98 11.36
CA LEU A 137 -3.99 -7.89 12.53
C LEU A 137 -5.35 -8.51 12.88
N GLY A 138 -6.33 -8.45 11.97
CA GLY A 138 -7.69 -8.98 12.18
C GLY A 138 -8.60 -8.10 13.04
N GLU A 139 -8.06 -7.11 13.75
CA GLU A 139 -8.79 -6.31 14.75
C GLU A 139 -8.96 -4.83 14.37
N ARG A 140 -7.98 -4.25 13.64
CA ARG A 140 -8.05 -2.86 13.18
C ARG A 140 -8.67 -2.83 11.80
N SER A 141 -9.79 -2.13 11.65
CA SER A 141 -10.59 -2.19 10.44
C SER A 141 -10.84 -0.83 9.80
N LYS A 142 -11.05 -0.86 8.48
CA LYS A 142 -11.46 0.27 7.66
C LYS A 142 -12.48 -0.19 6.63
N GLU A 143 -13.51 0.60 6.39
CA GLU A 143 -14.45 0.38 5.27
C GLU A 143 -13.88 0.93 3.96
N TYR A 144 -14.24 0.28 2.85
CA TYR A 144 -13.85 0.75 1.53
C TYR A 144 -15.02 0.74 0.56
N VAL A 145 -14.97 1.63 -0.41
CA VAL A 145 -15.89 1.66 -1.54
C VAL A 145 -15.13 1.13 -2.76
N ASP A 146 -15.84 0.41 -3.63
CA ASP A 146 -15.24 0.03 -4.91
C ASP A 146 -14.95 1.30 -5.70
N ASN A 147 -13.79 1.36 -6.34
CA ASN A 147 -13.51 2.43 -7.29
C ASN A 147 -14.37 2.14 -8.55
N GLU A 148 -15.31 3.04 -8.88
CA GLU A 148 -16.08 3.00 -10.14
C GLU A 148 -15.21 3.21 -11.38
#